data_AF-A0A1Z4RCM7-F1
#
_entry.id   AF-A0A1Z4RCM7-F1
#
_cell.length_a   1.000
_cell.length_b   1.000
_cell.length_c   1.000
_cell.angle_alpha   90.00
_cell.angle_beta   90.00
_cell.angle_gamma   90.00
#
_symmetry.space_group_name_H-M   'P 1'
#
loop_
_entity.id
_entity.type
_entity.pdbx_description
1 polymer ?
#
loop_
_entity_poly.entity_id
_entity_poly.type
_entity_poly.pdbx_seq_one_letter_code
_entity_poly.pdbx_strand_id
1 'polypeptide(L)'
;MSNYSQTQSANSNLQIERLPNLMKSQSGLMLLTCLCVIALSKLFSATNSKNKVATSYWGGRKEKLKAARKAKTQIAKPTRNSVALYIGTPHDVQINIENQWYRSGFVKTQPNNLPSLFSQRSTLYVPDAQRGIAVIGAAGSGKTFSVIDPLIRSTFDQGFPMLLYDFKFPAQTKRAVAYAIKRGYTVKIFAPGFPESETCNPLDLLRDEEDAIAAGQITQVISRNFDRGGNSSSDKFFEEAGDSLVEGILLVTKAIATLTGEDKYCDLMMAQAILSLPNLPARLELASKEKLKVWTSRPLSQLISVKDSEKTAASIIGTAQRMFQRFLKRDFVGAFCGKTTLPLDLDGKQLIIFGLDRNNRDIVSPLLAAILHAIVTRNITRTVPRKDPLIVALDELPTFYLPALVNWLNEGREDGFVGILGYQNIAQLEKVYGKEVARAILGGTATKFIFNPQDTESAKLFSDYLGEMEIKFNSKSRSTGKGGDSRSSNEHHQKRHLLEPAQFAKMGTGRAVVINPAYTRGTEAYVPLLQAMKVPKSDIEEMNWSESKWDFIREKLIESNGIQISDKERSQQFLERRELAEHLFPMPDDKDNILSPEDLRSVF
;
A
#
# COMPACT_ATOMS: atom_id res chain seq x y z
N MET A 1 95.29 0.32 -15.36
CA MET A 1 95.02 -0.69 -16.43
C MET A 1 93.50 -0.77 -16.56
N SER A 2 92.87 0.16 -17.28
CA SER A 2 92.62 0.14 -18.73
C SER A 2 91.84 -1.09 -19.19
N ASN A 3 90.73 -0.81 -19.90
CA ASN A 3 89.97 -1.66 -20.82
C ASN A 3 88.97 -2.67 -20.21
N TYR A 4 87.73 -2.87 -20.71
CA TYR A 4 87.04 -2.45 -21.93
C TYR A 4 85.52 -2.55 -21.70
N SER A 5 84.77 -1.63 -22.31
CA SER A 5 83.31 -1.58 -22.43
C SER A 5 82.75 -2.72 -23.30
N GLN A 6 81.54 -3.23 -23.03
CA GLN A 6 80.39 -3.22 -23.96
C GLN A 6 79.16 -4.02 -23.48
N THR A 7 78.01 -3.37 -23.65
CA THR A 7 76.61 -3.79 -23.57
C THR A 7 76.23 -5.04 -24.36
N GLN A 8 75.34 -5.89 -23.80
CA GLN A 8 74.36 -6.66 -24.58
C GLN A 8 73.01 -6.79 -23.84
N SER A 9 71.96 -6.25 -24.47
CA SER A 9 70.55 -6.44 -24.15
C SER A 9 70.10 -7.85 -24.56
N ALA A 10 69.61 -8.65 -23.62
CA ALA A 10 69.06 -9.98 -23.91
C ALA A 10 67.54 -9.91 -24.17
N ASN A 11 67.16 -10.27 -25.39
CA ASN A 11 65.80 -10.39 -25.91
C ASN A 11 64.91 -11.36 -25.10
N SER A 12 63.75 -10.88 -24.65
CA SER A 12 62.70 -11.65 -23.97
C SER A 12 61.72 -12.37 -24.91
N ASN A 13 62.10 -12.66 -26.17
CA ASN A 13 61.21 -13.26 -27.17
C ASN A 13 61.50 -14.74 -27.51
N LEU A 14 62.50 -15.37 -26.87
CA LEU A 14 62.94 -16.73 -27.22
C LEU A 14 62.18 -17.90 -26.54
N GLN A 15 61.22 -17.63 -25.65
CA GLN A 15 60.48 -18.69 -24.94
C GLN A 15 59.15 -19.11 -25.61
N ILE A 16 58.55 -18.26 -26.44
CA ILE A 16 57.22 -18.53 -27.03
C ILE A 16 57.33 -19.45 -28.26
N GLU A 17 58.45 -19.42 -28.99
CA GLU A 17 58.68 -20.28 -30.18
C GLU A 17 58.92 -21.76 -29.86
N ARG A 18 59.17 -22.13 -28.60
CA ARG A 18 59.37 -23.53 -28.18
C ARG A 18 58.09 -24.26 -27.81
N LEU A 19 56.98 -23.55 -27.57
CA LEU A 19 55.67 -24.15 -27.23
C LEU A 19 55.14 -25.13 -28.29
N PRO A 20 55.21 -24.84 -29.60
CA PRO A 20 54.69 -25.74 -30.64
C PRO A 20 55.46 -27.06 -30.71
N ASN A 21 56.79 -27.02 -30.48
CA ASN A 21 57.64 -28.20 -30.48
C ASN A 21 57.50 -29.03 -29.20
N LEU A 22 57.22 -28.38 -28.06
CA LEU A 22 56.91 -29.08 -26.82
C LEU A 22 55.57 -29.84 -26.91
N MET A 23 54.55 -29.26 -27.56
CA MET A 23 53.24 -29.89 -27.79
C MET A 23 53.29 -31.08 -28.76
N LYS A 24 54.29 -31.15 -29.66
CA LYS A 24 54.51 -32.28 -30.56
C LYS A 24 55.34 -33.42 -29.96
N SER A 25 55.97 -33.21 -28.80
CA SER A 25 56.72 -34.25 -28.10
C SER A 25 55.79 -35.28 -27.43
N GLN A 26 56.25 -36.53 -27.29
CA GLN A 26 55.48 -37.62 -26.65
C GLN A 26 55.06 -37.25 -25.21
N SER A 27 55.93 -36.52 -24.49
CA SER A 27 55.65 -35.99 -23.14
C SER A 27 54.62 -34.85 -23.15
N GLY A 28 54.65 -33.98 -24.17
CA GLY A 28 53.66 -32.91 -24.35
C GLY A 28 52.27 -33.43 -24.70
N LEU A 29 52.20 -34.48 -25.52
CA LEU A 29 50.95 -35.20 -25.85
C LEU A 29 50.37 -35.91 -24.62
N MET A 30 51.20 -36.49 -23.75
CA MET A 30 50.77 -37.02 -22.44
C MET A 30 50.20 -35.92 -21.54
N LEU A 31 50.84 -34.75 -21.50
CA LEU A 31 50.38 -33.64 -20.66
C LEU A 31 49.05 -33.06 -21.16
N LEU A 32 48.88 -33.01 -22.49
CA LEU A 32 47.65 -32.55 -23.14
C LEU A 32 46.50 -33.57 -22.96
N THR A 33 46.79 -34.86 -23.03
CA THR A 33 45.82 -35.92 -22.73
C THR A 33 45.44 -35.92 -21.25
N CYS A 34 46.38 -35.74 -20.32
CA CYS A 34 46.05 -35.56 -18.89
C CYS A 34 45.19 -34.31 -18.66
N LEU A 35 45.48 -33.18 -19.31
CA LEU A 35 44.66 -31.97 -19.23
C LEU A 35 43.25 -32.18 -19.82
N CYS A 36 43.14 -32.87 -20.94
CA CYS A 36 41.86 -33.25 -21.54
C CYS A 36 41.08 -34.22 -20.65
N VAL A 37 41.74 -35.20 -20.01
CA VAL A 37 41.12 -36.13 -19.05
C VAL A 37 40.65 -35.40 -17.79
N ILE A 38 41.38 -34.40 -17.30
CA ILE A 38 40.96 -33.55 -16.16
C ILE A 38 39.80 -32.61 -16.58
N ALA A 39 39.82 -32.09 -17.80
CA ALA A 39 38.72 -31.28 -18.32
C ALA A 39 37.46 -32.12 -18.55
N LEU A 40 37.60 -33.32 -19.12
CA LEU A 40 36.54 -34.31 -19.30
C LEU A 40 36.04 -34.82 -17.95
N SER A 41 36.90 -35.07 -16.97
CA SER A 41 36.47 -35.49 -15.63
C SER A 41 35.71 -34.37 -14.90
N LYS A 42 36.04 -33.09 -15.12
CA LYS A 42 35.23 -31.96 -14.64
C LYS A 42 33.91 -31.81 -15.39
N LEU A 43 33.86 -32.10 -16.69
CA LEU A 43 32.63 -32.11 -17.50
C LEU A 43 31.70 -33.27 -17.11
N PHE A 44 32.25 -34.47 -16.88
CA PHE A 44 31.50 -35.66 -16.43
C PHE A 44 31.22 -35.66 -14.92
N SER A 45 31.94 -34.89 -14.11
CA SER A 45 31.60 -34.65 -12.70
C SER A 45 30.41 -33.71 -12.51
N ALA A 46 29.87 -33.11 -13.59
CA ALA A 46 28.71 -32.22 -13.53
C ALA A 46 27.35 -32.96 -13.43
N THR A 47 27.33 -34.30 -13.54
CA THR A 47 26.07 -35.09 -13.53
C THR A 47 25.79 -35.86 -12.25
N ASN A 48 26.62 -35.72 -11.20
CA ASN A 48 26.28 -36.24 -9.87
C ASN A 48 25.88 -35.09 -8.95
N SER A 49 24.62 -34.64 -9.06
CA SER A 49 23.98 -33.89 -7.98
C SER A 49 23.77 -34.84 -6.80
N LYS A 50 24.84 -35.06 -6.01
CA LYS A 50 24.70 -35.66 -4.67
C LYS A 50 23.64 -34.86 -3.93
N ASN A 51 22.57 -35.54 -3.50
CA ASN A 51 21.40 -35.04 -2.79
C ASN A 51 21.74 -33.85 -1.88
N LYS A 52 21.57 -32.61 -2.37
CA LYS A 52 21.63 -31.41 -1.53
C LYS A 52 20.33 -31.34 -0.76
N VAL A 53 20.41 -31.50 0.57
CA VAL A 53 19.24 -31.55 1.45
C VAL A 53 18.79 -30.14 1.90
N ALA A 54 19.53 -29.09 1.53
CA ALA A 54 19.22 -27.68 1.78
C ALA A 54 19.70 -26.82 0.61
N THR A 55 18.84 -25.96 0.06
CA THR A 55 19.03 -25.32 -1.26
C THR A 55 18.96 -23.80 -1.24
N SER A 56 18.69 -23.14 -0.11
CA SER A 56 18.57 -21.67 -0.10
C SER A 56 19.92 -20.98 -0.32
N TYR A 57 19.91 -19.87 -1.06
CA TYR A 57 21.10 -19.07 -1.32
C TYR A 57 20.74 -17.61 -1.64
N TRP A 58 21.71 -16.71 -1.51
CA TRP A 58 21.55 -15.31 -1.91
C TRP A 58 21.73 -15.11 -3.42
N GLY A 59 20.83 -14.33 -4.01
CA GLY A 59 21.00 -13.77 -5.34
C GLY A 59 22.02 -12.63 -5.35
N GLY A 60 22.34 -12.14 -6.54
CA GLY A 60 23.29 -11.05 -6.72
C GLY A 60 23.05 -10.26 -8.00
N ARG A 61 24.13 -9.85 -8.66
CA ARG A 61 24.08 -8.99 -9.85
C ARG A 61 23.30 -9.61 -11.01
N LYS A 62 23.39 -10.92 -11.22
CA LYS A 62 22.73 -11.62 -12.34
C LYS A 62 21.20 -11.57 -12.21
N GLU A 63 20.69 -11.88 -11.01
CA GLU A 63 19.26 -11.85 -10.71
C GLU A 63 18.70 -10.43 -10.79
N LYS A 64 19.44 -9.44 -10.25
CA LYS A 64 19.10 -8.02 -10.39
C LYS A 64 19.02 -7.56 -11.85
N LEU A 65 19.96 -7.98 -12.69
CA LEU A 65 19.97 -7.62 -14.11
C LEU A 65 18.77 -8.23 -14.87
N LYS A 66 18.35 -9.46 -14.54
CA LYS A 66 17.15 -10.06 -15.12
C LYS A 66 15.88 -9.31 -14.71
N ALA A 67 15.73 -9.03 -13.41
CA ALA A 67 14.62 -8.23 -12.91
C ALA A 67 14.59 -6.83 -13.56
N ALA A 68 15.75 -6.18 -13.71
CA ALA A 68 15.87 -4.88 -14.37
C ALA A 68 15.43 -4.92 -15.85
N ARG A 69 15.79 -5.98 -16.60
CA ARG A 69 15.31 -6.14 -17.99
C ARG A 69 13.80 -6.23 -18.06
N LYS A 70 13.19 -7.06 -17.21
CA LYS A 70 11.72 -7.20 -17.14
C LYS A 70 11.06 -5.87 -16.78
N ALA A 71 11.57 -5.20 -15.74
CA ALA A 71 11.04 -3.92 -15.30
C ALA A 71 11.11 -2.85 -16.39
N LYS A 72 12.22 -2.75 -17.13
CA LYS A 72 12.34 -1.81 -18.26
C LYS A 72 11.30 -2.05 -19.34
N THR A 73 10.99 -3.32 -19.65
CA THR A 73 9.89 -3.66 -20.58
C THR A 73 8.54 -3.19 -20.05
N GLN A 74 8.26 -3.40 -18.75
CA GLN A 74 7.00 -2.98 -18.11
C GLN A 74 6.89 -1.45 -18.04
N ILE A 75 7.97 -0.73 -17.74
CA ILE A 75 8.00 0.74 -17.69
C ILE A 75 7.81 1.34 -19.08
N ALA A 76 8.36 0.73 -20.12
CA ALA A 76 8.23 1.25 -21.49
C ALA A 76 6.80 1.13 -22.05
N LYS A 77 6.04 0.12 -21.60
CA LYS A 77 4.66 -0.15 -22.03
C LYS A 77 3.82 -0.63 -20.85
N PRO A 78 3.50 0.27 -19.90
CA PRO A 78 2.73 -0.12 -18.73
C PRO A 78 1.29 -0.44 -19.13
N THR A 79 0.74 -1.49 -18.52
CA THR A 79 -0.69 -1.80 -18.56
C THR A 79 -1.19 -1.90 -17.12
N ARG A 80 -2.51 -1.88 -16.92
CA ARG A 80 -3.10 -2.06 -15.58
C ARG A 80 -2.54 -3.26 -14.80
N ASN A 81 -2.23 -4.37 -15.48
CA ASN A 81 -1.76 -5.63 -14.87
C ASN A 81 -0.30 -5.98 -15.20
N SER A 82 0.48 -5.05 -15.75
CA SER A 82 1.92 -5.22 -16.03
C SER A 82 2.66 -3.96 -15.63
N VAL A 83 3.11 -3.93 -14.37
CA VAL A 83 3.63 -2.72 -13.73
C VAL A 83 4.99 -2.99 -13.13
N ALA A 84 5.91 -2.05 -13.29
CA ALA A 84 7.17 -2.04 -12.55
C ALA A 84 7.41 -0.68 -11.91
N LEU A 85 7.88 -0.73 -10.67
CA LEU A 85 8.34 0.45 -9.93
C LEU A 85 9.85 0.35 -9.72
N TYR A 86 10.45 1.37 -9.12
CA TYR A 86 11.87 1.38 -8.83
C TYR A 86 12.21 2.21 -7.58
N ILE A 87 13.38 1.92 -7.03
CA ILE A 87 14.02 2.69 -5.96
C ILE A 87 15.29 3.31 -6.53
N GLY A 88 15.33 4.64 -6.54
CA GLY A 88 16.38 5.44 -7.19
C GLY A 88 16.07 5.67 -8.67
N THR A 89 15.76 6.92 -9.04
CA THR A 89 15.29 7.25 -10.39
C THR A 89 16.28 6.82 -11.48
N PRO A 90 15.86 5.96 -12.43
CA PRO A 90 16.68 5.57 -13.59
C PRO A 90 17.09 6.78 -14.42
N HIS A 91 18.29 6.73 -14.99
CA HIS A 91 18.83 7.82 -15.81
C HIS A 91 18.00 8.11 -17.06
N ASP A 92 17.49 7.07 -17.71
CA ASP A 92 16.61 7.15 -18.87
C ASP A 92 15.27 7.83 -18.53
N VAL A 93 14.70 7.51 -17.37
CA VAL A 93 13.47 8.16 -16.90
C VAL A 93 13.72 9.63 -16.59
N GLN A 94 14.82 9.97 -15.91
CA GLN A 94 15.17 11.36 -15.62
C GLN A 94 15.33 12.19 -16.90
N ILE A 95 16.09 11.69 -17.89
CA ILE A 95 16.26 12.37 -19.17
C ILE A 95 14.92 12.60 -19.86
N ASN A 96 14.02 11.61 -19.84
CA ASN A 96 12.71 11.74 -20.45
C ASN A 96 11.89 12.85 -19.79
N ILE A 97 11.91 12.93 -18.45
CA ILE A 97 11.21 13.96 -17.69
C ILE A 97 11.81 15.35 -17.98
N GLU A 98 13.13 15.48 -17.97
CA GLU A 98 13.80 16.76 -18.26
C GLU A 98 13.53 17.23 -19.70
N ASN A 99 13.51 16.31 -20.67
CA ASN A 99 13.14 16.63 -22.04
C ASN A 99 11.66 17.05 -22.16
N GLN A 100 10.76 16.46 -21.38
CA GLN A 100 9.36 16.91 -21.31
C GLN A 100 9.28 18.33 -20.75
N TRP A 101 10.00 18.63 -19.66
CA TRP A 101 10.03 19.97 -19.09
C TRP A 101 10.62 21.01 -20.04
N TYR A 102 11.69 20.66 -20.77
CA TYR A 102 12.27 21.52 -21.80
C TYR A 102 11.26 21.81 -22.93
N ARG A 103 10.60 20.77 -23.45
CA ARG A 103 9.57 20.91 -24.51
C ARG A 103 8.36 21.74 -24.06
N SER A 104 7.98 21.63 -22.80
CA SER A 104 6.89 22.44 -22.21
C SER A 104 7.33 23.84 -21.80
N GLY A 105 8.60 24.22 -21.99
CA GLY A 105 9.12 25.55 -21.65
C GLY A 105 9.38 25.79 -20.15
N PHE A 106 9.25 24.76 -19.30
CA PHE A 106 9.56 24.87 -17.87
C PHE A 106 11.06 24.99 -17.57
N VAL A 107 11.90 24.48 -18.47
CA VAL A 107 13.35 24.57 -18.39
C VAL A 107 13.88 25.15 -19.69
N LYS A 108 14.75 26.17 -19.60
CA LYS A 108 15.33 26.85 -20.77
C LYS A 108 16.52 26.12 -21.38
N THR A 109 17.12 25.20 -20.64
CA THR A 109 18.34 24.48 -21.02
C THR A 109 18.00 23.05 -21.46
N GLN A 110 18.50 22.65 -22.63
CA GLN A 110 18.33 21.28 -23.10
C GLN A 110 19.15 20.32 -22.22
N PRO A 111 18.57 19.21 -21.74
CA PRO A 111 19.28 18.28 -20.87
C PRO A 111 20.40 17.53 -21.62
N ASN A 112 21.48 17.25 -20.90
CA ASN A 112 22.63 16.53 -21.44
C ASN A 112 22.32 15.04 -21.54
N ASN A 113 22.13 14.52 -22.75
CA ASN A 113 21.72 13.13 -22.97
C ASN A 113 22.84 12.08 -22.75
N LEU A 114 24.07 12.52 -22.47
CA LEU A 114 25.20 11.64 -22.23
C LEU A 114 25.15 11.06 -20.81
N PRO A 115 25.17 9.73 -20.64
CA PRO A 115 25.29 9.14 -19.32
C PRO A 115 26.61 9.59 -18.69
N SER A 116 26.52 10.26 -17.54
CA SER A 116 27.69 10.56 -16.72
C SER A 116 28.40 9.24 -16.40
N LEU A 117 29.59 9.04 -16.98
CA LEU A 117 30.48 7.90 -16.73
C LEU A 117 30.79 7.71 -15.22
N PHE A 118 30.58 8.76 -14.42
CA PHE A 118 30.85 8.81 -12.98
C PHE A 118 29.60 8.72 -12.10
N SER A 119 28.39 8.77 -12.66
CA SER A 119 27.15 8.64 -11.89
C SER A 119 26.66 7.18 -11.90
N GLN A 120 27.31 6.32 -11.12
CA GLN A 120 26.77 4.99 -10.79
C GLN A 120 25.52 5.12 -9.90
N ARG A 121 24.37 5.48 -10.49
CA ARG A 121 23.09 5.36 -9.79
C ARG A 121 22.69 3.89 -9.75
N SER A 122 22.73 3.30 -8.56
CA SER A 122 22.28 1.93 -8.34
C SER A 122 20.76 1.88 -8.20
N THR A 123 20.03 1.89 -9.31
CA THR A 123 18.58 1.68 -9.29
C THR A 123 18.24 0.24 -8.93
N LEU A 124 17.34 0.06 -7.97
CA LEU A 124 16.71 -1.23 -7.71
C LEU A 124 15.34 -1.25 -8.38
N TYR A 125 15.16 -2.13 -9.36
CA TYR A 125 13.88 -2.30 -10.03
C TYR A 125 12.98 -3.29 -9.27
N VAL A 126 11.68 -2.99 -9.24
CA VAL A 126 10.62 -3.78 -8.62
C VAL A 126 9.60 -4.14 -9.71
N PRO A 127 9.90 -5.14 -10.56
CA PRO A 127 8.97 -5.63 -11.55
C PRO A 127 7.81 -6.39 -10.91
N ASP A 128 6.73 -6.54 -11.68
CA ASP A 128 5.48 -7.19 -11.25
C ASP A 128 4.87 -6.55 -9.99
N ALA A 129 4.92 -5.23 -9.89
CA ALA A 129 4.44 -4.48 -8.74
C ALA A 129 2.95 -4.72 -8.46
N GLN A 130 2.14 -4.99 -9.48
CA GLN A 130 0.71 -5.34 -9.36
C GLN A 130 0.44 -6.60 -8.57
N ARG A 131 1.46 -7.45 -8.34
CA ARG A 131 1.35 -8.63 -7.47
C ARG A 131 1.52 -8.30 -5.98
N GLY A 132 1.41 -7.03 -5.60
CA GLY A 132 1.51 -6.56 -4.22
C GLY A 132 2.94 -6.47 -3.69
N ILE A 133 3.18 -5.43 -2.89
CA ILE A 133 4.46 -5.13 -2.25
C ILE A 133 4.22 -5.01 -0.73
N ALA A 134 4.87 -5.85 0.06
CA ALA A 134 4.93 -5.69 1.52
C ALA A 134 6.27 -5.07 1.94
N VAL A 135 6.22 -4.06 2.80
CA VAL A 135 7.38 -3.40 3.39
C VAL A 135 7.31 -3.55 4.90
N ILE A 136 8.11 -4.45 5.44
CA ILE A 136 7.99 -4.95 6.81
C ILE A 136 9.18 -4.48 7.63
N GLY A 137 8.94 -3.82 8.76
CA GLY A 137 10.02 -3.41 9.66
C GLY A 137 9.59 -2.44 10.75
N ALA A 138 10.23 -2.57 11.92
CA ALA A 138 9.96 -1.72 13.07
C ALA A 138 10.11 -0.22 12.76
N ALA A 139 9.55 0.63 13.62
CA ALA A 139 9.78 2.07 13.54
C ALA A 139 11.29 2.38 13.55
N GLY A 140 11.74 3.27 12.66
CA GLY A 140 13.16 3.61 12.54
C GLY A 140 14.03 2.62 11.74
N SER A 141 13.45 1.52 11.24
CA SER A 141 14.17 0.55 10.39
C SER A 141 14.55 1.08 8.99
N GLY A 142 13.94 2.21 8.57
CA GLY A 142 14.16 2.83 7.27
C GLY A 142 13.12 2.45 6.20
N LYS A 143 12.03 1.76 6.57
CA LYS A 143 10.96 1.32 5.65
C LYS A 143 10.42 2.43 4.73
N THR A 144 9.98 3.54 5.32
CA THR A 144 9.31 4.63 4.61
C THR A 144 10.30 5.36 3.71
N PHE A 145 11.39 5.86 4.29
CA PHE A 145 12.42 6.63 3.57
C PHE A 145 13.11 5.82 2.46
N SER A 146 13.41 4.54 2.68
CA SER A 146 14.28 3.78 1.78
C SER A 146 13.54 2.97 0.72
N VAL A 147 12.23 2.76 0.89
CA VAL A 147 11.41 1.95 -0.02
C VAL A 147 10.10 2.63 -0.38
N ILE A 148 9.24 2.97 0.59
CA ILE A 148 7.89 3.47 0.30
C ILE A 148 7.94 4.82 -0.44
N ASP A 149 8.72 5.79 0.05
CA ASP A 149 8.86 7.10 -0.58
C ASP A 149 9.48 7.02 -1.99
N PRO A 150 10.55 6.24 -2.23
CA PRO A 150 11.04 5.99 -3.58
C PRO A 150 10.02 5.33 -4.52
N LEU A 151 9.22 4.37 -4.03
CA LEU A 151 8.17 3.74 -4.84
C LEU A 151 7.05 4.74 -5.20
N ILE A 152 6.69 5.62 -4.26
CA ILE A 152 5.77 6.74 -4.50
C ILE A 152 6.31 7.67 -5.59
N ARG A 153 7.61 8.00 -5.56
CA ARG A 153 8.22 8.81 -6.63
C ARG A 153 8.21 8.12 -7.98
N SER A 154 8.54 6.83 -7.99
CA SER A 154 8.47 6.00 -9.19
C SER A 154 7.06 5.98 -9.79
N THR A 155 6.02 6.03 -8.95
CA THR A 155 4.63 6.20 -9.40
C THR A 155 4.42 7.54 -10.09
N PHE A 156 4.85 8.63 -9.45
CA PHE A 156 4.70 9.98 -10.01
C PHE A 156 5.46 10.19 -11.32
N ASP A 157 6.68 9.66 -11.40
CA ASP A 157 7.51 9.72 -12.61
C ASP A 157 6.83 9.01 -13.80
N GLN A 158 6.02 7.98 -13.54
CA GLN A 158 5.31 7.20 -14.55
C GLN A 158 3.87 7.69 -14.81
N GLY A 159 3.33 8.59 -13.99
CA GLY A 159 2.03 9.20 -14.22
C GLY A 159 0.83 8.33 -13.85
N PHE A 160 1.00 7.35 -12.95
CA PHE A 160 -0.11 6.51 -12.48
C PHE A 160 -0.93 7.18 -11.37
N PRO A 161 -2.25 6.94 -11.30
CA PRO A 161 -3.10 7.45 -10.24
C PRO A 161 -2.72 6.81 -8.90
N MET A 162 -2.79 7.61 -7.83
CA MET A 162 -2.35 7.18 -6.51
C MET A 162 -3.31 7.60 -5.40
N LEU A 163 -3.58 6.64 -4.51
CA LEU A 163 -4.10 6.88 -3.17
C LEU A 163 -2.93 6.69 -2.19
N LEU A 164 -2.61 7.74 -1.42
CA LEU A 164 -1.55 7.75 -0.44
C LEU A 164 -2.14 7.90 0.96
N TYR A 165 -1.92 6.94 1.85
CA TYR A 165 -2.27 7.06 3.25
C TYR A 165 -1.06 7.44 4.10
N ASP A 166 -1.11 8.64 4.69
CA ASP A 166 -0.08 9.21 5.56
C ASP A 166 -0.49 9.07 7.03
N PHE A 167 -0.02 8.00 7.68
CA PHE A 167 -0.27 7.75 9.11
C PHE A 167 0.30 8.85 10.03
N LYS A 168 1.39 9.50 9.60
CA LYS A 168 2.05 10.58 10.35
C LYS A 168 1.82 11.93 9.68
N PHE A 169 0.61 12.15 9.17
CA PHE A 169 0.26 13.35 8.44
C PHE A 169 0.72 14.62 9.17
N PRO A 170 1.37 15.58 8.48
CA PRO A 170 1.65 15.61 7.03
C PRO A 170 3.04 15.07 6.62
N ALA A 171 3.71 14.23 7.42
CA ALA A 171 5.13 13.90 7.21
C ALA A 171 5.47 13.30 5.83
N GLN A 172 4.67 12.38 5.32
CA GLN A 172 4.90 11.81 3.97
C GLN A 172 4.36 12.75 2.89
N THR A 173 3.25 13.43 3.21
CA THR A 173 2.61 14.45 2.37
C THR A 173 3.58 15.55 1.96
N LYS A 174 4.31 16.18 2.91
CA LYS A 174 5.28 17.26 2.61
C LYS A 174 6.34 16.82 1.59
N ARG A 175 6.74 15.54 1.66
CA ARG A 175 7.80 14.95 0.82
C ARG A 175 7.31 14.51 -0.57
N ALA A 176 6.00 14.41 -0.77
CA ALA A 176 5.36 13.90 -1.99
C ALA A 176 4.70 15.00 -2.84
N VAL A 177 4.01 15.95 -2.22
CA VAL A 177 3.07 16.85 -2.92
C VAL A 177 3.74 17.73 -3.97
N ALA A 178 4.83 18.44 -3.64
CA ALA A 178 5.48 19.30 -4.62
C ALA A 178 6.11 18.49 -5.76
N TYR A 179 6.66 17.32 -5.43
CA TYR A 179 7.20 16.39 -6.42
C TYR A 179 6.12 15.90 -7.40
N ALA A 180 4.90 15.60 -6.91
CA ALA A 180 3.76 15.23 -7.73
C ALA A 180 3.28 16.40 -8.61
N ILE A 181 3.11 17.59 -8.05
CA ILE A 181 2.69 18.80 -8.79
C ILE A 181 3.69 19.13 -9.92
N LYS A 182 5.00 19.02 -9.66
CA LYS A 182 6.07 19.19 -10.67
C LYS A 182 5.92 18.25 -11.87
N ARG A 183 5.20 17.13 -11.71
CA ARG A 183 4.90 16.14 -12.76
C ARG A 183 3.51 16.29 -13.38
N GLY A 184 2.77 17.33 -12.98
CA GLY A 184 1.44 17.62 -13.48
C GLY A 184 0.34 16.81 -12.81
N TYR A 185 0.54 16.40 -11.56
CA TYR A 185 -0.53 15.77 -10.78
C TYR A 185 -1.52 16.79 -10.25
N THR A 186 -2.81 16.46 -10.36
CA THR A 186 -3.85 17.08 -9.54
C THR A 186 -3.82 16.43 -8.17
N VAL A 187 -3.53 17.23 -7.14
CA VAL A 187 -3.41 16.76 -5.75
C VAL A 187 -4.66 17.16 -4.97
N LYS A 188 -5.23 16.20 -4.25
CA LYS A 188 -6.37 16.37 -3.35
C LYS A 188 -6.04 15.75 -2.01
N ILE A 189 -6.35 16.44 -0.91
CA ILE A 189 -6.02 15.98 0.44
C ILE A 189 -7.32 15.77 1.20
N PHE A 190 -7.53 14.56 1.70
CA PHE A 190 -8.60 14.24 2.62
C PHE A 190 -8.01 13.97 4.00
N ALA A 191 -8.03 14.98 4.86
CA ALA A 191 -7.44 14.94 6.20
C ALA A 191 -8.39 15.64 7.19
N PRO A 192 -9.48 14.97 7.62
CA PRO A 192 -10.47 15.58 8.50
C PRO A 192 -9.83 16.22 9.75
N GLY A 193 -10.23 17.45 10.06
CA GLY A 193 -9.64 18.26 11.14
C GLY A 193 -8.54 19.22 10.67
N PHE A 194 -8.09 19.13 9.42
CA PHE A 194 -7.12 20.06 8.83
C PHE A 194 -7.77 21.01 7.82
N PRO A 195 -7.39 22.29 7.78
CA PRO A 195 -7.95 23.28 6.84
C PRO A 195 -7.82 22.92 5.35
N GLU A 196 -6.75 22.21 4.99
CA GLU A 196 -6.50 21.75 3.62
C GLU A 196 -7.32 20.52 3.21
N SER A 197 -8.17 20.00 4.10
CA SER A 197 -9.01 18.83 3.79
C SER A 197 -10.12 19.18 2.82
N GLU A 198 -10.26 18.35 1.80
CA GLU A 198 -11.43 18.26 0.94
C GLU A 198 -12.64 17.71 1.72
N THR A 199 -13.83 17.91 1.15
CA THR A 199 -15.07 17.33 1.64
C THR A 199 -15.39 16.06 0.86
N CYS A 200 -15.75 14.99 1.55
CA CYS A 200 -16.26 13.75 0.99
C CYS A 200 -17.46 13.28 1.79
N ASN A 201 -18.64 13.44 1.21
CA ASN A 201 -19.87 12.93 1.77
C ASN A 201 -19.98 11.42 1.49
N PRO A 202 -20.04 10.55 2.51
CA PRO A 202 -20.12 9.11 2.30
C PRO A 202 -21.34 8.66 1.49
N LEU A 203 -22.43 9.45 1.47
CA LEU A 203 -23.61 9.14 0.69
C LEU A 203 -23.41 9.31 -0.82
N ASP A 204 -22.37 10.01 -1.26
CA ASP A 204 -22.01 10.12 -2.68
C ASP A 204 -21.30 8.86 -3.21
N LEU A 205 -20.91 7.96 -2.30
CA LEU A 205 -20.36 6.65 -2.65
C LEU A 205 -21.46 5.63 -2.96
N LEU A 206 -22.71 5.89 -2.54
CA LEU A 206 -23.87 5.07 -2.86
C LEU A 206 -24.40 5.45 -4.24
N ARG A 207 -24.69 4.46 -5.08
CA ARG A 207 -25.25 4.70 -6.42
C ARG A 207 -26.65 5.31 -6.34
N ASP A 208 -27.49 4.77 -5.47
CA ASP A 208 -28.90 5.13 -5.29
C ASP A 208 -29.39 4.71 -3.90
N GLU A 209 -30.66 5.01 -3.60
CA GLU A 209 -31.34 4.69 -2.33
C GLU A 209 -31.66 3.20 -2.12
N GLU A 210 -31.31 2.33 -3.08
CA GLU A 210 -31.47 0.87 -3.01
C GLU A 210 -30.11 0.13 -3.05
N ASP A 211 -28.99 0.86 -3.03
CA ASP A 211 -27.62 0.33 -3.02
C ASP A 211 -27.19 -0.17 -1.63
N ALA A 212 -27.94 -1.16 -1.13
CA ALA A 212 -27.71 -1.80 0.16
C ALA A 212 -26.32 -2.46 0.24
N ILE A 213 -25.76 -2.91 -0.89
CA ILE A 213 -24.43 -3.53 -0.92
C ILE A 213 -23.36 -2.50 -0.56
N ALA A 214 -23.34 -1.33 -1.20
CA ALA A 214 -22.38 -0.29 -0.89
C ALA A 214 -22.59 0.27 0.53
N ALA A 215 -23.85 0.48 0.94
CA ALA A 215 -24.18 0.94 2.29
C ALA A 215 -23.70 -0.05 3.37
N GLY A 216 -24.00 -1.34 3.21
CA GLY A 216 -23.55 -2.39 4.12
C GLY A 216 -22.02 -2.52 4.17
N GLN A 217 -21.33 -2.39 3.03
CA GLN A 217 -19.86 -2.38 3.00
C GLN A 217 -19.27 -1.19 3.76
N ILE A 218 -19.79 0.02 3.54
CA ILE A 218 -19.36 1.22 4.28
C ILE A 218 -19.58 1.03 5.78
N THR A 219 -20.78 0.60 6.18
CA THR A 219 -21.11 0.33 7.59
C THR A 219 -20.17 -0.71 8.20
N GLN A 220 -19.93 -1.83 7.51
CA GLN A 220 -19.05 -2.89 7.99
C GLN A 220 -17.61 -2.39 8.20
N VAL A 221 -17.09 -1.58 7.27
CA VAL A 221 -15.74 -0.98 7.43
C VAL A 221 -15.72 -0.04 8.62
N ILE A 222 -16.73 0.81 8.78
CA ILE A 222 -16.85 1.73 9.90
C ILE A 222 -16.88 0.96 11.23
N SER A 223 -17.81 0.03 11.38
CA SER A 223 -18.03 -0.82 12.56
C SER A 223 -16.75 -1.56 12.98
N ARG A 224 -16.10 -2.28 12.05
CA ARG A 224 -14.86 -3.01 12.32
C ARG A 224 -13.67 -2.13 12.68
N ASN A 225 -13.66 -0.87 12.24
CA ASN A 225 -12.62 0.08 12.63
C ASN A 225 -12.93 0.78 13.96
N PHE A 226 -14.17 0.72 14.46
CA PHE A 226 -14.53 1.15 15.81
C PHE A 226 -14.18 0.12 16.88
N ASP A 227 -14.54 -1.15 16.70
CA ASP A 227 -14.53 -2.16 17.78
C ASP A 227 -13.21 -2.93 17.94
N ARG A 228 -12.08 -2.26 17.72
CA ARG A 228 -10.74 -2.91 17.70
C ARG A 228 -10.23 -3.34 19.10
N GLY A 229 -11.10 -3.41 20.10
CA GLY A 229 -10.78 -3.73 21.49
C GLY A 229 -11.82 -4.56 22.28
N GLY A 230 -12.95 -4.97 21.70
CA GLY A 230 -14.03 -5.68 22.42
C GLY A 230 -14.03 -7.20 22.16
N ASN A 231 -13.75 -7.99 23.19
CA ASN A 231 -13.88 -9.46 23.18
C ASN A 231 -15.11 -9.91 23.98
N SER A 232 -16.32 -9.51 23.56
CA SER A 232 -17.58 -9.93 24.22
C SER A 232 -18.60 -10.44 23.20
N SER A 233 -19.07 -11.67 23.40
CA SER A 233 -19.96 -12.38 22.46
C SER A 233 -21.43 -11.97 22.55
N SER A 234 -21.88 -11.31 23.62
CA SER A 234 -23.24 -10.77 23.77
C SER A 234 -23.45 -9.48 22.98
N ASP A 235 -22.38 -8.75 22.68
CA ASP A 235 -22.44 -7.48 21.96
C ASP A 235 -22.69 -7.69 20.47
N LYS A 236 -22.27 -8.84 19.91
CA LYS A 236 -22.39 -9.17 18.47
C LYS A 236 -23.80 -9.05 17.90
N PHE A 237 -24.83 -9.47 18.65
CA PHE A 237 -26.21 -9.37 18.17
C PHE A 237 -26.69 -7.91 18.09
N PHE A 238 -26.32 -7.08 19.08
CA PHE A 238 -26.67 -5.67 19.10
C PHE A 238 -25.79 -4.85 18.15
N GLU A 239 -24.56 -5.29 17.90
CA GLU A 239 -23.67 -4.78 16.85
C GLU A 239 -24.27 -5.05 15.46
N GLU A 240 -24.68 -6.29 15.15
CA GLU A 240 -25.30 -6.64 13.87
C GLU A 240 -26.62 -5.88 13.63
N ALA A 241 -27.48 -5.78 14.66
CA ALA A 241 -28.71 -5.02 14.57
C ALA A 241 -28.46 -3.51 14.39
N GLY A 242 -27.46 -2.98 15.09
CA GLY A 242 -27.02 -1.58 14.97
C GLY A 242 -26.46 -1.28 13.59
N ASP A 243 -25.63 -2.18 13.05
CA ASP A 243 -25.07 -2.08 11.70
C ASP A 243 -26.18 -2.11 10.64
N SER A 244 -27.15 -3.02 10.75
CA SER A 244 -28.32 -3.04 9.85
C SER A 244 -29.12 -1.74 9.92
N LEU A 245 -29.25 -1.14 11.10
CA LEU A 245 -29.90 0.16 11.25
C LEU A 245 -29.08 1.29 10.60
N VAL A 246 -27.76 1.32 10.78
CA VAL A 246 -26.89 2.31 10.12
C VAL A 246 -27.01 2.19 8.60
N GLU A 247 -26.93 0.97 8.05
CA GLU A 247 -27.16 0.72 6.63
C GLU A 247 -28.50 1.29 6.15
N GLY A 248 -29.58 0.95 6.84
CA GLY A 248 -30.91 1.45 6.49
C GLY A 248 -31.03 2.97 6.60
N ILE A 249 -30.42 3.60 7.62
CA ILE A 249 -30.41 5.06 7.77
C ILE A 249 -29.63 5.72 6.64
N LEU A 250 -28.49 5.16 6.19
CA LEU A 250 -27.77 5.69 5.03
C LEU A 250 -28.63 5.65 3.77
N LEU A 251 -29.35 4.55 3.52
CA LEU A 251 -30.26 4.41 2.38
C LEU A 251 -31.45 5.37 2.47
N VAL A 252 -32.10 5.48 3.63
CA VAL A 252 -33.19 6.43 3.88
C VAL A 252 -32.70 7.87 3.69
N THR A 253 -31.48 8.17 4.13
CA THR A 253 -30.89 9.51 3.93
C THR A 253 -30.62 9.79 2.46
N LYS A 254 -30.17 8.78 1.68
CA LYS A 254 -30.04 8.89 0.23
C LYS A 254 -31.39 9.08 -0.46
N ALA A 255 -32.46 8.51 0.09
CA ALA A 255 -33.82 8.68 -0.42
C ALA A 255 -34.38 10.10 -0.23
N ILE A 256 -33.76 10.94 0.62
CA ILE A 256 -34.21 12.32 0.84
C ILE A 256 -34.15 13.14 -0.45
N ALA A 257 -33.17 12.89 -1.33
CA ALA A 257 -33.12 13.52 -2.64
C ALA A 257 -34.37 13.21 -3.47
N THR A 258 -34.83 11.96 -3.47
CA THR A 258 -36.04 11.54 -4.18
C THR A 258 -37.31 12.08 -3.51
N LEU A 259 -37.35 12.15 -2.18
CA LEU A 259 -38.52 12.61 -1.43
C LEU A 259 -38.72 14.12 -1.48
N THR A 260 -37.65 14.90 -1.55
CA THR A 260 -37.70 16.38 -1.50
C THR A 260 -37.41 17.05 -2.83
N GLY A 261 -36.78 16.33 -3.77
CA GLY A 261 -36.21 16.92 -5.00
C GLY A 261 -34.89 17.65 -4.77
N GLU A 262 -34.36 17.69 -3.55
CA GLU A 262 -33.15 18.41 -3.18
C GLU A 262 -32.05 17.48 -2.63
N ASP A 263 -30.90 17.46 -3.31
CA ASP A 263 -29.75 16.64 -2.90
C ASP A 263 -28.98 17.23 -1.70
N LYS A 264 -29.22 18.51 -1.37
CA LYS A 264 -28.46 19.24 -0.34
C LYS A 264 -28.62 18.68 1.08
N TYR A 265 -29.68 17.91 1.32
CA TYR A 265 -29.95 17.25 2.60
C TYR A 265 -29.45 15.80 2.66
N CYS A 266 -28.89 15.26 1.57
CA CYS A 266 -28.38 13.89 1.56
C CYS A 266 -26.99 13.82 2.20
N ASP A 267 -26.88 14.07 3.51
CA ASP A 267 -25.62 14.01 4.25
C ASP A 267 -25.74 13.39 5.65
N LEU A 268 -24.60 13.21 6.34
CA LEU A 268 -24.59 12.58 7.66
C LEU A 268 -25.33 13.38 8.74
N MET A 269 -25.52 14.69 8.58
CA MET A 269 -26.32 15.46 9.52
C MET A 269 -27.79 15.05 9.42
N MET A 270 -28.29 14.85 8.20
CA MET A 270 -29.67 14.38 8.00
C MET A 270 -29.84 12.95 8.51
N ALA A 271 -28.85 12.08 8.28
CA ALA A 271 -28.83 10.73 8.86
C ALA A 271 -28.97 10.76 10.39
N GLN A 272 -28.24 11.66 11.07
CA GLN A 272 -28.35 11.82 12.52
C GLN A 272 -29.68 12.46 12.94
N ALA A 273 -30.23 13.40 12.17
CA ALA A 273 -31.53 13.98 12.46
C ALA A 273 -32.63 12.92 12.45
N ILE A 274 -32.68 12.08 11.41
CA ILE A 274 -33.61 10.95 11.30
C ILE A 274 -33.41 9.99 12.48
N LEU A 275 -32.18 9.57 12.76
CA LEU A 275 -31.86 8.64 13.83
C LEU A 275 -32.18 9.18 15.25
N SER A 276 -32.35 10.50 15.38
CA SER A 276 -32.66 11.15 16.66
C SER A 276 -34.16 11.40 16.86
N LEU A 277 -35.01 11.02 15.89
CA LEU A 277 -36.46 11.18 16.02
C LEU A 277 -37.03 10.31 17.16
N PRO A 278 -37.99 10.83 17.95
CA PRO A 278 -38.68 10.04 18.94
C PRO A 278 -39.57 8.99 18.26
N ASN A 279 -39.72 7.82 18.90
CA ASN A 279 -40.49 6.70 18.36
C ASN A 279 -40.09 6.32 16.91
N LEU A 280 -38.78 6.35 16.63
CA LEU A 280 -38.22 6.06 15.31
C LEU A 280 -38.75 4.76 14.66
N PRO A 281 -38.90 3.62 15.38
CA PRO A 281 -39.37 2.38 14.75
C PRO A 281 -40.75 2.53 14.10
N ALA A 282 -41.69 3.19 14.77
CA ALA A 282 -43.05 3.39 14.26
C ALA A 282 -43.08 4.38 13.09
N ARG A 283 -42.29 5.46 13.17
CA ARG A 283 -42.12 6.45 12.08
C ARG A 283 -41.55 5.80 10.81
N LEU A 284 -40.53 4.95 10.96
CA LEU A 284 -39.92 4.23 9.83
C LEU A 284 -40.85 3.13 9.28
N GLU A 285 -41.64 2.46 10.11
CA GLU A 285 -42.66 1.51 9.64
C GLU A 285 -43.69 2.21 8.74
N LEU A 286 -44.18 3.38 9.17
CA LEU A 286 -45.12 4.19 8.40
C LEU A 286 -44.50 4.60 7.05
N ALA A 287 -43.28 5.17 7.09
CA ALA A 287 -42.58 5.57 5.88
C ALA A 287 -42.29 4.40 4.93
N SER A 288 -42.01 3.21 5.45
CA SER A 288 -41.80 1.99 4.66
C SER A 288 -43.06 1.53 3.91
N LYS A 289 -44.26 1.89 4.38
CA LYS A 289 -45.53 1.57 3.73
C LYS A 289 -45.95 2.63 2.70
N GLU A 290 -45.62 3.89 2.94
CA GLU A 290 -46.19 5.02 2.20
C GLU A 290 -45.20 5.76 1.28
N LYS A 291 -43.92 5.86 1.66
CA LYS A 291 -42.95 6.78 1.04
C LYS A 291 -41.67 6.11 0.53
N LEU A 292 -41.17 5.08 1.21
CA LEU A 292 -39.90 4.44 0.90
C LEU A 292 -40.09 3.23 -0.02
N LYS A 293 -39.09 2.96 -0.84
CA LYS A 293 -39.06 1.74 -1.64
C LYS A 293 -38.82 0.50 -0.79
N VAL A 294 -39.24 -0.65 -1.32
CA VAL A 294 -39.12 -1.96 -0.65
C VAL A 294 -37.67 -2.25 -0.27
N TRP A 295 -36.72 -2.05 -1.19
CA TRP A 295 -35.31 -2.36 -0.94
C TRP A 295 -34.63 -1.37 0.02
N THR A 296 -35.01 -0.09 -0.01
CA THR A 296 -34.57 0.92 0.97
C THR A 296 -35.01 0.57 2.40
N SER A 297 -36.23 0.05 2.55
CA SER A 297 -36.79 -0.29 3.87
C SER A 297 -36.29 -1.62 4.46
N ARG A 298 -35.70 -2.50 3.64
CA ARG A 298 -35.37 -3.87 4.06
C ARG A 298 -34.40 -3.94 5.26
N PRO A 299 -33.31 -3.15 5.32
CA PRO A 299 -32.40 -3.16 6.46
C PRO A 299 -33.03 -2.63 7.76
N LEU A 300 -34.19 -1.95 7.68
CA LEU A 300 -34.91 -1.41 8.84
C LEU A 300 -35.79 -2.45 9.55
N SER A 301 -36.00 -3.63 8.92
CA SER A 301 -36.98 -4.61 9.36
C SER A 301 -36.77 -5.11 10.79
N GLN A 302 -35.52 -5.26 11.23
CA GLN A 302 -35.20 -5.70 12.58
C GLN A 302 -35.62 -4.65 13.61
N LEU A 303 -35.34 -3.38 13.37
CA LEU A 303 -35.79 -2.29 14.24
C LEU A 303 -37.33 -2.20 14.26
N ILE A 304 -37.98 -2.28 13.09
CA ILE A 304 -39.44 -2.22 12.97
C ILE A 304 -40.11 -3.37 13.72
N SER A 305 -39.55 -4.59 13.65
CA SER A 305 -40.11 -5.77 14.33
C SER A 305 -40.12 -5.66 15.85
N VAL A 306 -39.27 -4.79 16.43
CA VAL A 306 -39.16 -4.57 17.87
C VAL A 306 -39.78 -3.24 18.30
N LYS A 307 -40.64 -2.63 17.48
CA LYS A 307 -41.28 -1.33 17.77
C LYS A 307 -42.02 -1.32 19.12
N ASP A 308 -42.63 -2.44 19.50
CA ASP A 308 -43.38 -2.58 20.77
C ASP A 308 -42.46 -2.96 21.96
N SER A 309 -41.16 -3.11 21.72
CA SER A 309 -40.13 -3.41 22.73
C SER A 309 -39.17 -2.24 22.90
N GLU A 310 -39.59 -1.24 23.68
CA GLU A 310 -38.82 0.01 23.88
C GLU A 310 -37.37 -0.23 24.27
N LYS A 311 -37.10 -1.15 25.20
CA LYS A 311 -35.73 -1.47 25.66
C LYS A 311 -34.85 -2.02 24.53
N THR A 312 -35.42 -2.88 23.68
CA THR A 312 -34.69 -3.50 22.57
C THR A 312 -34.45 -2.48 21.46
N ALA A 313 -35.47 -1.70 21.09
CA ALA A 313 -35.35 -0.63 20.12
C ALA A 313 -34.32 0.42 20.56
N ALA A 314 -34.37 0.87 21.82
CA ALA A 314 -33.42 1.82 22.38
C ALA A 314 -31.97 1.30 22.37
N SER A 315 -31.76 0.00 22.62
CA SER A 315 -30.43 -0.61 22.53
C SER A 315 -29.86 -0.56 21.10
N ILE A 316 -30.67 -0.93 20.10
CA ILE A 316 -30.28 -0.90 18.68
C ILE A 316 -29.99 0.53 18.22
N ILE A 317 -30.91 1.46 18.52
CA ILE A 317 -30.76 2.89 18.20
C ILE A 317 -29.51 3.47 18.89
N GLY A 318 -29.28 3.13 20.16
CA GLY A 318 -28.10 3.57 20.90
C GLY A 318 -26.78 3.10 20.27
N THR A 319 -26.73 1.87 19.75
CA THR A 319 -25.56 1.37 19.01
C THR A 319 -25.34 2.16 17.73
N ALA A 320 -26.38 2.38 16.92
CA ALA A 320 -26.27 3.18 15.70
C ALA A 320 -25.88 4.65 15.98
N GLN A 321 -26.48 5.28 17.00
CA GLN A 321 -26.21 6.67 17.36
C GLN A 321 -24.75 6.90 17.76
N ARG A 322 -24.13 5.95 18.49
CA ARG A 322 -22.70 6.02 18.84
C ARG A 322 -21.80 6.12 17.61
N MET A 323 -22.21 5.51 16.50
CA MET A 323 -21.47 5.55 15.24
C MET A 323 -21.47 6.97 14.65
N PHE A 324 -22.66 7.57 14.46
CA PHE A 324 -22.80 8.90 13.85
C PHE A 324 -22.29 10.05 14.73
N GLN A 325 -22.49 9.99 16.06
CA GLN A 325 -22.11 11.06 16.99
C GLN A 325 -20.60 11.35 17.03
N ARG A 326 -19.76 10.36 16.70
CA ARG A 326 -18.31 10.57 16.65
C ARG A 326 -17.89 11.39 15.43
N PHE A 327 -18.61 11.29 14.33
CA PHE A 327 -18.28 11.99 13.07
C PHE A 327 -18.82 13.41 13.00
N LEU A 328 -19.95 13.67 13.66
CA LEU A 328 -20.60 14.98 13.72
C LEU A 328 -20.04 15.85 14.85
N LYS A 329 -18.71 16.00 14.88
CA LYS A 329 -18.03 16.98 15.73
C LYS A 329 -17.73 18.24 14.93
N ARG A 330 -17.74 19.39 15.60
CA ARG A 330 -17.48 20.71 14.97
C ARG A 330 -16.26 20.69 14.05
N ASP A 331 -15.18 20.05 14.49
CA ASP A 331 -13.90 20.08 13.78
C ASP A 331 -13.84 19.11 12.58
N PHE A 332 -14.77 18.16 12.46
CA PHE A 332 -14.77 17.13 11.40
C PHE A 332 -15.97 17.19 10.47
N VAL A 333 -17.07 17.79 10.91
CA VAL A 333 -18.35 17.75 10.18
C VAL A 333 -18.24 18.31 8.75
N GLY A 334 -17.42 19.35 8.55
CA GLY A 334 -17.20 19.93 7.22
C GLY A 334 -16.46 19.02 6.24
N ALA A 335 -15.72 18.02 6.73
CA ALA A 335 -15.04 17.04 5.89
C ALA A 335 -16.00 15.94 5.39
N PHE A 336 -17.10 15.69 6.11
CA PHE A 336 -18.01 14.57 5.82
C PHE A 336 -19.42 14.99 5.38
N CYS A 337 -19.77 16.27 5.53
CA CYS A 337 -21.09 16.80 5.19
C CYS A 337 -20.97 17.96 4.20
N GLY A 338 -21.86 17.98 3.20
CA GLY A 338 -21.86 18.94 2.11
C GLY A 338 -21.46 18.32 0.77
N LYS A 339 -21.25 19.17 -0.23
CA LYS A 339 -20.91 18.73 -1.58
C LYS A 339 -19.52 18.08 -1.59
N THR A 340 -19.43 16.85 -2.11
CA THR A 340 -18.14 16.18 -2.29
C THR A 340 -17.25 16.94 -3.27
N THR A 341 -16.06 17.32 -2.82
CA THR A 341 -15.00 17.94 -3.63
C THR A 341 -13.85 16.96 -3.91
N LEU A 342 -13.79 15.88 -3.13
CA LEU A 342 -12.84 14.79 -3.32
C LEU A 342 -13.22 13.94 -4.56
N PRO A 343 -12.30 13.69 -5.51
CA PRO A 343 -12.61 12.86 -6.67
C PRO A 343 -12.81 11.40 -6.24
N LEU A 344 -13.93 10.80 -6.66
CA LEU A 344 -14.27 9.41 -6.35
C LEU A 344 -13.71 8.42 -7.38
N ASP A 345 -13.49 8.89 -8.61
CA ASP A 345 -12.91 8.14 -9.71
C ASP A 345 -11.54 8.73 -10.07
N LEU A 346 -10.52 7.88 -10.14
CA LEU A 346 -9.14 8.26 -10.41
C LEU A 346 -8.64 7.65 -11.70
N ASP A 347 -8.02 8.46 -12.55
CA ASP A 347 -7.34 8.07 -13.79
C ASP A 347 -6.15 9.02 -14.06
N GLY A 348 -5.06 8.48 -14.59
CA GLY A 348 -3.87 9.25 -14.93
C GLY A 348 -3.24 9.96 -13.73
N LYS A 349 -2.82 11.21 -13.92
CA LYS A 349 -2.03 11.97 -12.94
C LYS A 349 -2.91 12.59 -11.84
N GLN A 350 -3.57 11.74 -11.05
CA GLN A 350 -4.35 12.15 -9.88
C GLN A 350 -3.76 11.54 -8.61
N LEU A 351 -3.59 12.37 -7.58
CA LEU A 351 -3.11 11.96 -6.26
C LEU A 351 -4.15 12.37 -5.22
N ILE A 352 -4.70 11.38 -4.51
CA ILE A 352 -5.47 11.62 -3.29
C ILE A 352 -4.62 11.21 -2.09
N ILE A 353 -4.51 12.09 -1.11
CA ILE A 353 -3.80 11.85 0.13
C ILE A 353 -4.81 11.72 1.26
N PHE A 354 -4.82 10.59 1.96
CA PHE A 354 -5.56 10.35 3.19
C PHE A 354 -4.65 10.66 4.38
N GLY A 355 -4.92 11.76 5.06
CA GLY A 355 -4.17 12.19 6.24
C GLY A 355 -4.88 11.80 7.54
N LEU A 356 -4.19 11.10 8.44
CA LEU A 356 -4.74 10.80 9.76
C LEU A 356 -4.34 11.88 10.78
N ASP A 357 -5.35 12.51 11.40
CA ASP A 357 -5.12 13.24 12.66
C ASP A 357 -4.82 12.25 13.79
N ARG A 358 -3.57 12.23 14.25
CA ARG A 358 -3.12 11.32 15.31
C ARG A 358 -3.69 11.67 16.68
N ASN A 359 -4.06 12.92 16.93
CA ASN A 359 -4.65 13.34 18.20
C ASN A 359 -6.10 12.86 18.31
N ASN A 360 -6.81 12.81 17.18
CA ASN A 360 -8.21 12.40 17.09
C ASN A 360 -8.40 11.08 16.33
N ARG A 361 -7.41 10.19 16.41
CA ARG A 361 -7.35 8.95 15.63
C ARG A 361 -8.61 8.10 15.78
N ASP A 362 -9.08 7.89 17.00
CA ASP A 362 -10.22 7.00 17.29
C ASP A 362 -11.54 7.53 16.74
N ILE A 363 -11.58 8.81 16.36
CA ILE A 363 -12.74 9.48 15.76
C ILE A 363 -12.63 9.45 14.23
N VAL A 364 -11.48 9.84 13.68
CA VAL A 364 -11.30 10.03 12.24
C VAL A 364 -11.04 8.71 11.50
N SER A 365 -10.34 7.77 12.14
CA SER A 365 -9.85 6.54 11.48
C SER A 365 -10.95 5.68 10.84
N PRO A 366 -12.13 5.45 11.46
CA PRO A 366 -13.14 4.56 10.87
C PRO A 366 -13.72 5.08 9.56
N LEU A 367 -14.07 6.37 9.49
CA LEU A 367 -14.65 6.95 8.27
C LEU A 367 -13.58 7.20 7.20
N LEU A 368 -12.36 7.56 7.62
CA LEU A 368 -11.21 7.64 6.72
C LEU A 368 -10.94 6.27 6.05
N ALA A 369 -11.00 5.18 6.82
CA ALA A 369 -10.87 3.81 6.30
C ALA A 369 -12.01 3.45 5.35
N ALA A 370 -13.26 3.80 5.69
CA ALA A 370 -14.43 3.50 4.89
C ALA A 370 -14.40 4.23 3.53
N ILE A 371 -14.07 5.52 3.52
CA ILE A 371 -13.96 6.30 2.28
C ILE A 371 -12.79 5.79 1.43
N LEU A 372 -11.62 5.51 2.03
CA LEU A 372 -10.50 4.91 1.31
C LEU A 372 -10.90 3.57 0.70
N HIS A 373 -11.54 2.70 1.48
CA HIS A 373 -11.98 1.37 1.03
C HIS A 373 -12.99 1.45 -0.11
N ALA A 374 -13.99 2.32 0.01
CA ALA A 374 -15.00 2.52 -1.01
C ALA A 374 -14.40 3.09 -2.31
N ILE A 375 -13.51 4.08 -2.22
CA ILE A 375 -12.82 4.65 -3.39
C ILE A 375 -11.94 3.59 -4.06
N VAL A 376 -11.15 2.81 -3.30
CA VAL A 376 -10.34 1.72 -3.87
C VAL A 376 -11.24 0.72 -4.60
N THR A 377 -12.28 0.23 -3.94
CA THR A 377 -13.20 -0.79 -4.49
C THR A 377 -13.89 -0.27 -5.75
N ARG A 378 -14.49 0.92 -5.70
CA ARG A 378 -15.13 1.59 -6.84
C ARG A 378 -14.20 1.69 -8.05
N ASN A 379 -12.93 1.99 -7.83
CA ASN A 379 -11.97 2.20 -8.91
C ASN A 379 -11.47 0.92 -9.57
N ILE A 380 -11.50 -0.21 -8.87
CA ILE A 380 -11.04 -1.51 -9.40
C ILE A 380 -12.20 -2.36 -9.93
N THR A 381 -13.40 -2.27 -9.34
CA THR A 381 -14.58 -3.04 -9.78
C THR A 381 -15.40 -2.31 -10.85
N ARG A 382 -14.74 -1.50 -11.69
CA ARG A 382 -15.39 -0.72 -12.75
C ARG A 382 -15.92 -1.64 -13.84
N THR A 383 -17.11 -1.32 -14.39
CA THR A 383 -17.66 -2.04 -15.55
C THR A 383 -16.74 -1.98 -16.77
N VAL A 384 -16.11 -0.83 -17.00
CA VAL A 384 -15.03 -0.68 -17.97
C VAL A 384 -13.71 -0.81 -17.21
N PRO A 385 -12.94 -1.88 -17.47
CA PRO A 385 -11.68 -2.09 -16.77
C PRO A 385 -10.69 -0.93 -16.96
N ARG A 386 -9.86 -0.70 -15.94
CA ARG A 386 -8.87 0.38 -15.96
C ARG A 386 -7.88 0.24 -17.12
N LYS A 387 -7.35 1.36 -17.59
CA LYS A 387 -6.24 1.38 -18.57
C LYS A 387 -4.88 1.42 -17.89
N ASP A 388 -4.82 2.11 -16.75
CA ASP A 388 -3.65 2.32 -15.93
C ASP A 388 -3.76 1.60 -14.58
N PRO A 389 -2.62 1.36 -13.89
CA PRO A 389 -2.65 0.83 -12.54
C PRO A 389 -3.03 1.90 -11.51
N LEU A 390 -3.86 1.53 -10.54
CA LEU A 390 -4.14 2.32 -9.35
C LEU A 390 -3.16 1.94 -8.24
N ILE A 391 -2.28 2.86 -7.87
CA ILE A 391 -1.34 2.64 -6.77
C ILE A 391 -2.00 3.02 -5.44
N VAL A 392 -2.00 2.09 -4.49
CA VAL A 392 -2.51 2.31 -3.14
C VAL A 392 -1.37 2.11 -2.15
N ALA A 393 -0.83 3.21 -1.64
CA ALA A 393 0.28 3.21 -0.69
C ALA A 393 -0.21 3.44 0.73
N LEU A 394 -0.04 2.42 1.58
CA LEU A 394 -0.44 2.43 2.99
C LEU A 394 0.81 2.31 3.87
N ASP A 395 1.34 3.43 4.40
CA ASP A 395 2.60 3.43 5.17
C ASP A 395 2.54 2.58 6.45
N GLU A 396 1.35 2.50 7.06
CA GLU A 396 1.10 1.69 8.25
C GLU A 396 -0.28 1.01 8.14
N LEU A 397 -0.36 -0.06 7.36
CA LEU A 397 -1.57 -0.84 7.11
C LEU A 397 -2.34 -1.23 8.40
N PRO A 398 -1.72 -1.67 9.51
CA PRO A 398 -2.45 -2.07 10.72
C PRO A 398 -3.14 -0.90 11.42
N THR A 399 -3.11 0.30 10.86
CA THR A 399 -3.94 1.43 11.30
C THR A 399 -5.37 1.34 10.78
N PHE A 400 -5.64 0.53 9.74
CA PHE A 400 -6.96 0.27 9.21
C PHE A 400 -7.27 -1.22 9.19
N TYR A 401 -8.55 -1.55 9.31
CA TYR A 401 -9.11 -2.81 8.86
C TYR A 401 -9.79 -2.58 7.51
N LEU A 402 -9.37 -3.31 6.48
CA LEU A 402 -9.87 -3.19 5.11
C LEU A 402 -10.36 -4.58 4.67
N PRO A 403 -11.68 -4.87 4.75
CA PRO A 403 -12.23 -6.21 4.55
C PRO A 403 -11.86 -6.83 3.19
N ALA A 404 -11.84 -6.00 2.13
CA ALA A 404 -11.61 -6.46 0.77
C ALA A 404 -10.12 -6.53 0.38
N LEU A 405 -9.18 -6.20 1.29
CA LEU A 405 -7.76 -6.10 0.96
C LEU A 405 -7.17 -7.38 0.37
N VAL A 406 -7.55 -8.55 0.88
CA VAL A 406 -7.09 -9.84 0.35
C VAL A 406 -7.60 -10.04 -1.08
N ASN A 407 -8.86 -9.68 -1.35
CA ASN A 407 -9.44 -9.77 -2.69
C ASN A 407 -8.76 -8.78 -3.64
N TRP A 408 -8.43 -7.57 -3.18
CA TRP A 408 -7.67 -6.60 -3.97
C TRP A 408 -6.29 -7.14 -4.38
N LEU A 409 -5.57 -7.78 -3.45
CA LEU A 409 -4.24 -8.35 -3.72
C LEU A 409 -4.29 -9.55 -4.68
N ASN A 410 -5.32 -10.39 -4.57
CA ASN A 410 -5.40 -11.64 -5.32
C ASN A 410 -6.08 -11.48 -6.69
N GLU A 411 -7.25 -10.84 -6.71
CA GLU A 411 -8.13 -10.71 -7.87
C GLU A 411 -8.00 -9.33 -8.50
N GLY A 412 -8.02 -8.27 -7.68
CA GLY A 412 -7.96 -6.88 -8.14
C GLY A 412 -6.68 -6.51 -8.90
N ARG A 413 -5.65 -7.35 -8.85
CA ARG A 413 -4.41 -7.20 -9.64
C ARG A 413 -4.67 -7.16 -11.15
N GLU A 414 -5.65 -7.91 -11.65
CA GLU A 414 -5.97 -7.94 -13.09
C GLU A 414 -6.77 -6.71 -13.52
N ASP A 415 -7.43 -6.07 -12.55
CA ASP A 415 -8.22 -4.85 -12.73
C ASP A 415 -7.42 -3.56 -12.49
N GLY A 416 -6.16 -3.69 -12.07
CA GLY A 416 -5.21 -2.59 -11.95
C GLY A 416 -4.78 -2.22 -10.54
N PHE A 417 -5.17 -2.97 -9.51
CA PHE A 417 -4.74 -2.71 -8.14
C PHE A 417 -3.23 -2.96 -7.95
N VAL A 418 -2.53 -1.99 -7.35
CA VAL A 418 -1.14 -2.11 -6.94
C VAL A 418 -0.97 -1.65 -5.49
N GLY A 419 -0.95 -2.59 -4.55
CA GLY A 419 -0.78 -2.29 -3.13
C GLY A 419 0.69 -2.18 -2.70
N ILE A 420 1.06 -1.05 -2.08
CA ILE A 420 2.30 -0.87 -1.32
C ILE A 420 1.94 -0.83 0.16
N LEU A 421 2.16 -1.94 0.86
CA LEU A 421 1.66 -2.19 2.22
C LEU A 421 2.82 -2.15 3.23
N GLY A 422 2.89 -1.09 4.02
CA GLY A 422 3.82 -0.95 5.12
C GLY A 422 3.25 -1.46 6.44
N TYR A 423 4.02 -2.21 7.22
CA TYR A 423 3.67 -2.60 8.60
C TYR A 423 4.90 -2.99 9.40
N GLN A 424 4.83 -2.93 10.73
CA GLN A 424 6.03 -3.09 11.56
C GLN A 424 6.46 -4.54 11.72
N ASN A 425 5.52 -5.39 12.10
CA ASN A 425 5.74 -6.81 12.35
C ASN A 425 4.43 -7.58 12.12
N ILE A 426 4.52 -8.91 12.13
CA ILE A 426 3.38 -9.78 11.85
C ILE A 426 2.37 -9.75 13.00
N ALA A 427 2.82 -9.67 14.26
CA ALA A 427 1.94 -9.60 15.42
C ALA A 427 0.97 -8.40 15.36
N GLN A 428 1.43 -7.22 14.92
CA GLN A 428 0.56 -6.06 14.73
C GLN A 428 -0.47 -6.26 13.61
N LEU A 429 -0.09 -6.94 12.52
CA LEU A 429 -1.00 -7.26 11.44
C LEU A 429 -2.05 -8.29 11.89
N GLU A 430 -1.63 -9.34 12.60
CA GLU A 430 -2.50 -10.38 13.16
C GLU A 430 -3.49 -9.80 14.20
N LYS A 431 -3.07 -8.82 15.00
CA LYS A 431 -3.96 -8.14 15.96
C LYS A 431 -5.17 -7.50 15.26
N VAL A 432 -4.99 -6.99 14.05
CA VAL A 432 -6.01 -6.25 13.32
C VAL A 432 -6.83 -7.15 12.41
N TYR A 433 -6.16 -8.04 11.67
CA TYR A 433 -6.78 -8.84 10.62
C TYR A 433 -7.11 -10.27 11.08
N GLY A 434 -6.57 -10.71 12.22
CA GLY A 434 -6.55 -12.11 12.61
C GLY A 434 -5.44 -12.88 11.89
N LYS A 435 -5.06 -14.04 12.45
CA LYS A 435 -3.92 -14.85 11.96
C LYS A 435 -4.08 -15.31 10.52
N GLU A 436 -5.27 -15.80 10.17
CA GLU A 436 -5.55 -16.36 8.85
C GLU A 436 -5.48 -15.28 7.75
N VAL A 437 -6.14 -14.14 7.98
CA VAL A 437 -6.14 -13.04 7.01
C VAL A 437 -4.77 -12.37 6.92
N ALA A 438 -4.03 -12.24 8.03
CA ALA A 438 -2.66 -11.73 8.00
C ALA A 438 -1.73 -12.63 7.15
N ARG A 439 -1.86 -13.96 7.26
CA ARG A 439 -1.16 -14.91 6.39
C ARG A 439 -1.58 -14.76 4.93
N ALA A 440 -2.87 -14.55 4.66
CA ALA A 440 -3.37 -14.29 3.31
C ALA A 440 -2.80 -12.99 2.71
N ILE A 441 -2.70 -11.90 3.49
CA ILE A 441 -2.05 -10.65 3.07
C ILE A 441 -0.56 -10.87 2.77
N LEU A 442 0.15 -11.59 3.63
CA LEU A 442 1.56 -11.93 3.41
C LEU A 442 1.75 -12.83 2.18
N GLY A 443 0.84 -13.77 1.93
CA GLY A 443 0.83 -14.65 0.76
C GLY A 443 0.50 -13.92 -0.54
N GLY A 444 -0.46 -13.00 -0.50
CA GLY A 444 -0.91 -12.19 -1.64
C GLY A 444 0.08 -11.11 -2.09
N THR A 445 1.07 -10.77 -1.27
CA THR A 445 2.14 -9.82 -1.61
C THR A 445 3.38 -10.54 -2.16
N ALA A 446 3.53 -10.61 -3.48
CA ALA A 446 4.64 -11.32 -4.12
C ALA A 446 6.01 -10.67 -3.84
N THR A 447 6.05 -9.33 -3.78
CA THR A 447 7.29 -8.62 -3.43
C THR A 447 7.32 -8.34 -1.93
N LYS A 448 8.46 -8.61 -1.29
CA LYS A 448 8.67 -8.33 0.14
C LYS A 448 10.00 -7.60 0.36
N PHE A 449 9.94 -6.52 1.13
CA PHE A 449 11.10 -5.86 1.71
C PHE A 449 11.04 -6.07 3.22
N ILE A 450 11.90 -6.95 3.73
CA ILE A 450 11.93 -7.32 5.14
C ILE A 450 13.14 -6.65 5.78
N PHE A 451 12.88 -5.59 6.55
CA PHE A 451 13.84 -4.94 7.43
C PHE A 451 13.84 -5.63 8.80
N ASN A 452 14.55 -5.05 9.77
CA ASN A 452 14.50 -5.51 11.16
C ASN A 452 13.07 -5.36 11.74
N PRO A 453 12.37 -6.47 12.06
CA PRO A 453 11.00 -6.41 12.56
C PRO A 453 10.93 -6.07 14.06
N GLN A 454 12.06 -6.12 14.80
CA GLN A 454 12.13 -6.01 16.27
C GLN A 454 11.12 -6.91 17.02
N ASP A 455 10.80 -8.05 16.41
CA ASP A 455 9.87 -9.04 16.96
C ASP A 455 10.40 -10.44 16.70
N THR A 456 10.38 -11.29 17.72
CA THR A 456 10.98 -12.63 17.68
C THR A 456 10.16 -13.58 16.81
N GLU A 457 8.83 -13.50 16.87
CA GLU A 457 7.94 -14.35 16.08
C GLU A 457 8.09 -14.03 14.59
N SER A 458 8.06 -12.75 14.24
CA SER A 458 8.32 -12.28 12.87
C SER A 458 9.70 -12.70 12.37
N ALA A 459 10.74 -12.56 13.19
CA ALA A 459 12.10 -12.96 12.80
C ALA A 459 12.22 -14.48 12.53
N LYS A 460 11.55 -15.31 13.34
CA LYS A 460 11.47 -16.76 13.10
C LYS A 460 10.72 -17.06 11.81
N LEU A 461 9.54 -16.47 11.64
CA LEU A 461 8.73 -16.64 10.42
C LEU A 461 9.55 -16.31 9.15
N PHE A 462 10.27 -15.20 9.14
CA PHE A 462 11.06 -14.80 7.97
C PHE A 462 12.33 -15.63 7.77
N SER A 463 12.95 -16.12 8.85
CA SER A 463 14.05 -17.09 8.78
C SER A 463 13.58 -18.40 8.15
N ASP A 464 12.43 -18.90 8.57
CA ASP A 464 11.82 -20.12 8.03
C ASP A 464 11.39 -19.92 6.57
N TYR A 465 10.82 -18.75 6.25
CA TYR A 465 10.46 -18.37 4.87
C TYR A 465 11.66 -18.36 3.92
N LEU A 466 12.84 -17.94 4.39
CA LEU A 466 14.07 -17.96 3.60
C LEU A 466 14.68 -19.37 3.46
N GLY A 467 14.32 -20.29 4.34
CA GLY A 467 14.81 -21.67 4.35
C GLY A 467 16.28 -21.81 4.79
N GLU A 468 16.80 -23.00 4.58
CA GLU A 468 18.13 -23.40 5.04
C GLU A 468 19.13 -23.55 3.87
N MET A 469 20.40 -23.26 4.17
CA MET A 469 21.55 -23.53 3.31
C MET A 469 22.46 -24.58 3.94
N GLU A 470 23.14 -25.34 3.09
CA GLU A 470 24.15 -26.31 3.51
C GLU A 470 25.53 -25.64 3.59
N ILE A 471 26.16 -25.71 4.77
CA ILE A 471 27.52 -25.24 5.01
C ILE A 471 28.45 -26.44 5.08
N LYS A 472 29.53 -26.39 4.29
CA LYS A 472 30.61 -27.36 4.32
C LYS A 472 31.69 -26.89 5.30
N PHE A 473 31.87 -27.66 6.37
CA PHE A 473 32.95 -27.48 7.32
C PHE A 473 34.10 -28.43 6.98
N ASN A 474 35.27 -27.87 6.69
CA ASN A 474 36.50 -28.65 6.55
C ASN A 474 37.27 -28.57 7.87
N SER A 475 37.18 -29.63 8.67
CA SER A 475 37.99 -29.75 9.88
C SER A 475 39.35 -30.34 9.51
N LYS A 476 40.43 -29.62 9.83
CA LYS A 476 41.79 -30.10 9.65
C LYS A 476 42.37 -30.35 11.03
N SER A 477 42.56 -31.62 11.38
CA SER A 477 43.29 -32.01 12.59
C SER A 477 44.74 -32.31 12.26
N ARG A 478 45.65 -31.77 13.08
CA ARG A 478 47.06 -32.15 13.10
C ARG A 478 47.37 -32.78 14.44
N SER A 479 47.98 -33.96 14.42
CA SER A 479 48.54 -34.58 15.63
C SER A 479 50.04 -34.71 15.47
N THR A 480 50.77 -34.24 16.48
CA THR A 480 52.23 -34.35 16.61
C THR A 480 52.53 -35.38 17.69
N GLY A 481 53.15 -36.49 17.30
CA GLY A 481 53.61 -37.55 18.20
C GLY A 481 55.03 -38.01 17.87
N LYS A 482 55.64 -38.79 18.77
CA LYS A 482 57.02 -39.33 18.61
C LYS A 482 57.25 -40.16 17.33
N GLY A 483 56.20 -40.55 16.61
CA GLY A 483 56.25 -41.34 15.37
C GLY A 483 56.00 -40.57 14.06
N GLY A 484 55.89 -39.24 14.09
CA GLY A 484 55.68 -38.41 12.90
C GLY A 484 54.43 -37.53 12.94
N ASP A 485 54.37 -36.57 12.00
CA ASP A 485 53.33 -35.54 11.90
C ASP A 485 52.17 -36.05 11.03
N SER A 486 50.98 -36.27 11.61
CA SER A 486 49.81 -36.77 10.86
C SER A 486 48.79 -35.66 10.62
N ARG A 487 48.24 -35.59 9.40
CA ARG A 487 47.21 -34.62 9.01
C ARG A 487 46.00 -35.35 8.48
N SER A 488 44.86 -35.17 9.13
CA SER A 488 43.57 -35.64 8.64
C SER A 488 42.67 -34.45 8.33
N SER A 489 41.91 -34.56 7.23
CA SER A 489 40.92 -33.59 6.82
C SER A 489 39.58 -34.29 6.76
N ASN A 490 38.62 -33.83 7.56
CA ASN A 490 37.26 -34.35 7.57
C ASN A 490 36.31 -33.28 7.04
N GLU A 491 35.44 -33.63 6.08
CA GLU A 491 34.43 -32.75 5.51
C GLU A 491 33.09 -33.09 6.17
N HIS A 492 32.52 -32.12 6.90
CA HIS A 492 31.22 -32.25 7.54
C HIS A 492 30.23 -31.26 6.93
N HIS A 493 29.02 -31.72 6.67
CA HIS A 493 27.95 -30.90 6.10
C HIS A 493 26.93 -30.58 7.20
N GLN A 494 26.65 -29.30 7.43
CA GLN A 494 25.66 -28.87 8.41
C GLN A 494 24.63 -27.95 7.74
N LYS A 495 23.35 -28.08 8.13
CA LYS A 495 22.30 -27.16 7.71
C LYS A 495 22.25 -25.94 8.62
N ARG A 496 21.99 -24.78 8.04
CA ARG A 496 21.82 -23.52 8.76
C ARG A 496 20.80 -22.66 8.03
N HIS A 497 19.99 -21.88 8.73
CA HIS A 497 19.13 -20.89 8.06
C HIS A 497 19.95 -19.96 7.18
N LEU A 498 19.38 -19.55 6.03
CA LEU A 498 20.01 -18.58 5.14
C LEU A 498 20.26 -17.25 5.87
N LEU A 499 19.35 -16.88 6.77
CA LEU A 499 19.49 -15.79 7.72
C LEU A 499 18.82 -16.18 9.04
N GLU A 500 19.59 -16.27 10.11
CA GLU A 500 19.07 -16.64 11.44
C GLU A 500 18.10 -15.58 11.98
N PRO A 501 17.13 -15.95 12.85
CA PRO A 501 16.23 -15.00 13.50
C PRO A 501 17.00 -13.89 14.25
N ALA A 502 18.08 -14.24 14.93
CA ALA A 502 18.94 -13.29 15.64
C ALA A 502 19.70 -12.33 14.69
N GLN A 503 19.92 -12.72 13.43
CA GLN A 503 20.54 -11.85 12.44
C GLN A 503 19.55 -10.79 11.93
N PHE A 504 18.25 -11.12 11.80
CA PHE A 504 17.22 -10.11 11.51
C PHE A 504 17.19 -9.00 12.57
N ALA A 505 17.24 -9.38 13.85
CA ALA A 505 17.27 -8.43 14.97
C ALA A 505 18.51 -7.52 14.99
N LYS A 506 19.61 -7.95 14.34
CA LYS A 506 20.88 -7.20 14.22
C LYS A 506 21.02 -6.46 12.89
N MET A 507 20.03 -6.49 12.01
CA MET A 507 20.07 -5.74 10.77
C MET A 507 20.04 -4.24 11.06
N GLY A 508 21.05 -3.52 10.56
CA GLY A 508 21.11 -2.06 10.65
C GLY A 508 20.06 -1.36 9.80
N THR A 509 19.77 -0.10 10.14
CA THR A 509 18.80 0.75 9.43
C THR A 509 19.09 0.81 7.92
N GLY A 510 18.03 0.70 7.12
CA GLY A 510 18.12 0.71 5.65
C GLY A 510 18.58 -0.63 5.05
N ARG A 511 18.98 -1.63 5.85
CA ARG A 511 19.29 -2.97 5.34
C ARG A 511 18.03 -3.82 5.31
N ALA A 512 17.76 -4.47 4.17
CA ALA A 512 16.60 -5.33 4.00
C ALA A 512 16.91 -6.58 3.19
N VAL A 513 16.16 -7.63 3.50
CA VAL A 513 15.98 -8.78 2.62
C VAL A 513 14.91 -8.43 1.59
N VAL A 514 15.22 -8.62 0.30
CA VAL A 514 14.29 -8.38 -0.80
C VAL A 514 13.95 -9.69 -1.48
N ILE A 515 12.66 -9.92 -1.64
CA ILE A 515 12.09 -11.07 -2.31
C ILE A 515 11.19 -10.54 -3.40
N ASN A 516 11.39 -10.98 -4.65
CA ASN A 516 10.59 -10.55 -5.80
C ASN A 516 10.56 -11.68 -6.84
N PRO A 517 9.42 -11.96 -7.49
CA PRO A 517 9.28 -13.06 -8.45
C PRO A 517 10.27 -12.99 -9.61
N ALA A 518 10.71 -11.80 -10.02
CA ALA A 518 11.61 -11.64 -11.15
C ALA A 518 13.09 -11.84 -10.82
N TYR A 519 13.45 -12.01 -9.53
CA TYR A 519 14.79 -12.48 -9.18
C TYR A 519 14.88 -13.98 -9.44
N THR A 520 15.37 -14.34 -10.64
CA THR A 520 15.36 -15.73 -11.13
C THR A 520 16.74 -16.28 -11.45
N ARG A 521 16.95 -17.57 -11.17
CA ARG A 521 18.16 -18.33 -11.54
C ARG A 521 17.74 -19.70 -12.07
N GLY A 522 18.11 -20.03 -13.30
CA GLY A 522 17.59 -21.24 -13.96
C GLY A 522 16.06 -21.21 -14.00
N THR A 523 15.43 -22.25 -13.46
CA THR A 523 13.99 -22.42 -13.30
C THR A 523 13.44 -21.86 -11.98
N GLU A 524 14.31 -21.40 -11.07
CA GLU A 524 13.93 -20.88 -9.76
C GLU A 524 13.55 -19.40 -9.83
N ALA A 525 12.51 -19.03 -9.07
CA ALA A 525 12.05 -17.66 -8.87
C ALA A 525 12.16 -17.27 -7.39
N TYR A 526 11.94 -15.99 -7.08
CA TYR A 526 12.00 -15.45 -5.72
C TYR A 526 13.36 -15.63 -5.03
N VAL A 527 14.46 -15.65 -5.79
CA VAL A 527 15.80 -15.73 -5.23
C VAL A 527 16.04 -14.52 -4.31
N PRO A 528 16.25 -14.70 -3.00
CA PRO A 528 16.30 -13.61 -2.04
C PRO A 528 17.58 -12.80 -2.19
N LEU A 529 17.52 -11.50 -1.88
CA LEU A 529 18.66 -10.58 -1.87
C LEU A 529 18.81 -9.95 -0.49
N LEU A 530 20.01 -9.93 0.09
CA LEU A 530 20.30 -9.13 1.27
C LEU A 530 21.10 -7.90 0.85
N GLN A 531 20.54 -6.70 1.00
CA GLN A 531 21.23 -5.47 0.60
C GLN A 531 20.86 -4.26 1.45
N ALA A 532 21.72 -3.24 1.40
CA ALA A 532 21.40 -1.92 1.90
C ALA A 532 20.59 -1.16 0.84
N MET A 533 19.42 -0.66 1.22
CA MET A 533 18.60 0.25 0.43
C MET A 533 19.22 1.63 0.50
N LYS A 534 19.88 2.04 -0.57
CA LYS A 534 20.49 3.37 -0.69
C LYS A 534 19.62 4.24 -1.58
N VAL A 535 19.07 5.30 -1.02
CA VAL A 535 18.39 6.34 -1.78
C VAL A 535 19.46 7.26 -2.39
N PRO A 536 19.43 7.52 -3.71
CA PRO A 536 20.38 8.44 -4.34
C PRO A 536 20.33 9.84 -3.72
N LYS A 537 21.47 10.56 -3.69
CA LYS A 537 21.52 11.93 -3.17
C LYS A 537 20.57 12.89 -3.89
N SER A 538 20.46 12.76 -5.22
CA SER A 538 19.51 13.53 -6.05
C SER A 538 18.07 13.37 -5.57
N ASP A 539 17.69 12.16 -5.19
CA ASP A 539 16.34 11.85 -4.72
C ASP A 539 16.14 12.46 -3.32
N ILE A 540 17.16 12.45 -2.46
CA ILE A 540 17.10 13.11 -1.15
C ILE A 540 16.98 14.64 -1.32
N GLU A 541 17.70 15.23 -2.27
CA GLU A 541 17.60 16.66 -2.58
C GLU A 541 16.20 17.04 -3.09
N GLU A 542 15.61 16.26 -4.00
CA GLU A 542 14.22 16.45 -4.45
C GLU A 542 13.21 16.26 -3.31
N MET A 543 13.50 15.37 -2.35
CA MET A 543 12.69 15.21 -1.13
C MET A 543 12.65 16.49 -0.31
N ASN A 544 13.83 17.00 0.03
CA ASN A 544 14.01 18.15 0.89
C ASN A 544 13.46 19.40 0.20
N TRP A 545 13.66 19.50 -1.12
CA TRP A 545 13.02 20.52 -1.93
C TRP A 545 11.49 20.44 -1.84
N SER A 546 10.89 19.25 -2.00
CA SER A 546 9.43 19.12 -1.89
C SER A 546 8.93 19.54 -0.51
N GLU A 547 9.62 19.11 0.53
CA GLU A 547 9.29 19.46 1.91
C GLU A 547 9.37 20.98 2.15
N SER A 548 10.38 21.65 1.59
CA SER A 548 10.52 23.11 1.67
C SER A 548 9.41 23.90 0.97
N LYS A 549 8.65 23.26 0.07
CA LYS A 549 7.51 23.88 -0.65
C LYS A 549 6.17 23.61 0.01
N TRP A 550 6.13 22.79 1.05
CA TRP A 550 4.88 22.37 1.66
C TRP A 550 4.03 23.53 2.14
N ASP A 551 4.59 24.47 2.92
CA ASP A 551 3.79 25.53 3.54
C ASP A 551 3.14 26.42 2.47
N PHE A 552 3.89 26.77 1.41
CA PHE A 552 3.35 27.50 0.26
C PHE A 552 2.23 26.75 -0.48
N ILE A 553 2.42 25.45 -0.73
CA ILE A 553 1.40 24.65 -1.42
C ILE A 553 0.17 24.46 -0.54
N ARG A 554 0.37 24.25 0.77
CA ARG A 554 -0.69 24.09 1.74
C ARG A 554 -1.59 25.32 1.78
N GLU A 555 -1.03 26.52 1.81
CA GLU A 555 -1.81 27.76 1.74
C GLU A 555 -2.68 27.81 0.47
N LYS A 556 -2.12 27.44 -0.68
CA LYS A 556 -2.88 27.37 -1.95
C LYS A 556 -4.00 26.33 -1.93
N LEU A 557 -3.77 25.18 -1.30
CA LEU A 557 -4.80 24.16 -1.13
C LEU A 557 -5.95 24.66 -0.23
N ILE A 558 -5.61 25.33 0.87
CA ILE A 558 -6.60 25.95 1.79
C ILE A 558 -7.43 27.00 1.05
N GLU A 559 -6.77 27.91 0.31
CA GLU A 559 -7.46 28.93 -0.51
C GLU A 559 -8.41 28.29 -1.53
N SER A 560 -8.02 27.16 -2.13
CA SER A 560 -8.84 26.47 -3.13
C SER A 560 -10.05 25.73 -2.56
N ASN A 561 -10.03 25.34 -1.28
CA ASN A 561 -11.11 24.60 -0.64
C ASN A 561 -12.32 25.48 -0.31
N GLY A 562 -12.17 26.81 -0.23
CA GLY A 562 -13.24 27.81 -0.34
C GLY A 562 -14.42 27.77 0.65
N ILE A 563 -14.53 26.75 1.52
CA ILE A 563 -15.69 26.52 2.37
C ILE A 563 -15.30 26.81 3.82
N GLN A 564 -15.49 28.06 4.25
CA GLN A 564 -15.59 28.40 5.67
C GLN A 564 -17.06 28.63 6.00
N ILE A 565 -17.70 27.61 6.57
CA ILE A 565 -19.06 27.70 7.11
C ILE A 565 -18.94 28.18 8.55
N SER A 566 -19.63 29.26 8.90
CA SER A 566 -19.65 29.78 10.25
C SER A 566 -20.38 28.84 11.21
N ASP A 567 -20.07 28.91 12.51
CA ASP A 567 -20.76 28.11 13.54
C ASP A 567 -22.28 28.37 13.54
N LYS A 568 -22.70 29.62 13.27
CA LYS A 568 -24.12 30.00 13.19
C LYS A 568 -24.82 29.30 12.03
N GLU A 569 -24.23 29.32 10.83
CA GLU A 569 -24.76 28.61 9.67
C GLU A 569 -24.81 27.10 9.92
N ARG A 570 -23.79 26.55 10.60
CA ARG A 570 -23.75 25.13 10.96
C ARG A 570 -24.90 24.76 11.90
N SER A 571 -25.15 25.55 12.94
CA SER A 571 -26.29 25.33 13.84
C SER A 571 -27.62 25.39 13.10
N GLN A 572 -27.77 26.33 12.17
CA GLN A 572 -28.96 26.44 11.33
C GLN A 572 -29.16 25.18 10.46
N GLN A 573 -28.09 24.67 9.83
CA GLN A 573 -28.13 23.43 9.04
C GLN A 573 -28.64 22.21 9.84
N PHE A 574 -28.27 22.11 11.12
CA PHE A 574 -28.75 21.05 12.01
C PHE A 574 -30.24 21.22 12.35
N LEU A 575 -30.69 22.44 12.63
CA LEU A 575 -32.10 22.73 12.92
C LEU A 575 -32.99 22.42 11.70
N GLU A 576 -32.59 22.89 10.52
CA GLU A 576 -33.30 22.65 9.25
C GLU A 576 -33.48 21.15 8.99
N ARG A 577 -32.43 20.34 9.18
CA ARG A 577 -32.50 18.88 8.98
C ARG A 577 -33.38 18.19 10.01
N ARG A 578 -33.39 18.68 11.26
CA ARG A 578 -34.28 18.16 12.30
C ARG A 578 -35.74 18.42 11.98
N GLU A 579 -36.09 19.65 11.61
CA GLU A 579 -37.45 20.03 11.21
C GLU A 579 -37.90 19.24 9.98
N LEU A 580 -37.02 19.11 8.97
CA LEU A 580 -37.28 18.31 7.78
C LEU A 580 -37.49 16.82 8.13
N ALA A 581 -36.68 16.25 9.02
CA ALA A 581 -36.83 14.86 9.45
C ALA A 581 -38.17 14.64 10.18
N GLU A 582 -38.59 15.55 11.06
CA GLU A 582 -39.89 15.49 11.74
C GLU A 582 -41.05 15.53 10.75
N HIS A 583 -40.96 16.38 9.73
CA HIS A 583 -41.97 16.52 8.68
C HIS A 583 -42.04 15.31 7.74
N LEU A 584 -40.88 14.80 7.28
CA LEU A 584 -40.84 13.67 6.35
C LEU A 584 -41.27 12.35 7.01
N PHE A 585 -41.02 12.20 8.31
CA PHE A 585 -41.30 10.99 9.08
C PHE A 585 -42.20 11.32 10.28
N PRO A 586 -43.48 11.68 10.09
CA PRO A 586 -44.38 12.12 11.18
C PRO A 586 -44.75 10.97 12.14
N MET A 587 -45.29 11.31 13.32
CA MET A 587 -45.84 10.29 14.21
C MET A 587 -47.04 9.58 13.53
N PRO A 588 -47.23 8.27 13.75
CA PRO A 588 -48.41 7.57 13.22
C PRO A 588 -49.75 8.14 13.68
N ASP A 589 -49.79 8.77 14.86
CA ASP A 589 -51.00 9.37 15.44
C ASP A 589 -51.32 10.76 14.87
N ASP A 590 -50.37 11.40 14.16
CA ASP A 590 -50.55 12.71 13.50
C ASP A 590 -51.16 12.58 12.09
N LYS A 591 -51.74 11.42 11.74
CA LYS A 591 -52.28 11.13 10.40
C LYS A 591 -53.39 12.09 9.93
N ASP A 592 -54.02 12.82 10.84
CA ASP A 592 -55.02 13.83 10.50
C ASP A 592 -54.43 15.20 10.12
N ASN A 593 -53.10 15.37 10.18
CA ASN A 593 -52.39 16.63 9.88
C ASN A 593 -51.36 16.49 8.73
N ILE A 594 -51.64 15.66 7.73
CA ILE A 594 -50.83 15.62 6.51
C ILE A 594 -51.18 16.85 5.66
N LEU A 595 -50.39 17.91 5.83
CA LEU A 595 -50.43 19.14 5.04
C LEU A 595 -50.14 18.83 3.56
N SER A 596 -50.95 19.42 2.68
CA SER A 596 -50.98 19.20 1.24
C SER A 596 -49.69 19.68 0.54
N PRO A 597 -49.44 19.29 -0.73
CA PRO A 597 -48.35 19.86 -1.54
C PRO A 597 -48.40 21.39 -1.66
N GLU A 598 -49.55 22.02 -1.42
CA GLU A 598 -49.72 23.47 -1.39
C GLU A 598 -49.24 24.07 -0.05
N ASP A 599 -49.44 23.35 1.05
CA ASP A 599 -48.95 23.74 2.37
C ASP A 599 -47.42 23.62 2.48
N LEU A 600 -46.82 22.64 1.79
CA LEU A 600 -45.37 22.51 1.64
C LEU A 600 -44.74 23.75 0.98
N ARG A 601 -45.44 24.44 0.07
CA ARG A 601 -44.97 25.68 -0.56
C ARG A 601 -45.03 26.90 0.34
N SER A 602 -45.76 26.83 1.45
CA SER A 602 -45.88 27.94 2.41
C SER A 602 -44.79 27.95 3.49
N VAL A 603 -44.03 26.86 3.57
CA VAL A 603 -42.86 26.69 4.46
C VAL A 603 -41.56 27.13 3.77
N PHE A 604 -41.51 27.10 2.44
CA PHE A 604 -40.43 27.66 1.61
C PHE A 604 -40.76 29.11 1.20
#